data_AF-A0A7V2XF88-F1
#
_entry.id   AF-A0A7V2XF88-F1
#
_cell.length_a   1.000
_cell.length_b   1.000
_cell.length_c   1.000
_cell.angle_alpha   90.00
_cell.angle_beta   90.00
_cell.angle_gamma   90.00
#
_symmetry.space_group_name_H-M   'P 1'
#
loop_
_entity.id
_entity.type
_entity.pdbx_description
1 polymer ?
#
loop_
_entity_poly.entity_id
_entity_poly.type
_entity_poly.pdbx_seq_one_letter_code
_entity_poly.pdbx_strand_id
1 'polypeptide(L)'
;MRIRLHAFERASRANGPGLRAVVWFQGCTLACPGCFNPDTHDPQGGYETDTSSLAADILALKPRIEGLSISGGEPFQQPEALLDLLERLGGSGLSRLAFSGYTLDEVRALPLGARILSHLDVLIAGRYVASQHLGRGLLGSANQRIHLLTQRHAPGDFTCIPAREAVLHTDGTVTLSGVALLSGIELRTRMDKRYDKLLVLDIDGTLLHASEVPLDREPDFRVGLYYVYKRPGVDELLRQCLEWFEVGVWTSATLDYARCVMNRLLGGSGALAFLWARERCTRRFDYERREHYWIKNLKELKRRGYRLERVIVVDDSAEKLERSYGNHLPITPYRGQPDDRELFLLMKYLPALGSAANVREVEKRWWRARVPSGEVV
;
A
#
# COMPACT_ATOMS: atom_id res chain seq x y z
N MET A 1 33.21 14.09 -13.01
CA MET A 1 32.20 14.85 -13.77
C MET A 1 31.42 15.67 -12.78
N ARG A 2 31.02 16.90 -13.10
CA ARG A 2 30.11 17.68 -12.24
C ARG A 2 28.68 17.17 -12.41
N ILE A 3 27.97 17.06 -11.30
CA ILE A 3 26.56 16.62 -11.23
C ILE A 3 25.78 17.57 -10.33
N ARG A 4 24.56 17.96 -10.74
CA ARG A 4 23.69 18.84 -9.96
C ARG A 4 22.56 18.04 -9.30
N LEU A 5 22.50 18.13 -7.99
CA LEU A 5 21.61 17.33 -7.15
C LEU A 5 20.76 18.23 -6.28
N HIS A 6 19.53 17.79 -6.04
CA HIS A 6 18.65 18.36 -5.04
C HIS A 6 19.07 17.90 -3.64
N ALA A 7 19.30 16.59 -3.49
CA ALA A 7 19.62 15.97 -2.21
C ALA A 7 20.31 14.61 -2.39
N PHE A 8 20.99 14.17 -1.33
CA PHE A 8 21.52 12.81 -1.21
C PHE A 8 21.03 12.19 0.10
N GLU A 9 20.20 11.15 -0.01
CA GLU A 9 19.66 10.40 1.12
C GLU A 9 20.47 9.11 1.32
N ARG A 10 21.14 9.00 2.47
CA ARG A 10 22.07 7.90 2.73
C ARG A 10 21.40 6.54 2.94
N ALA A 11 20.12 6.50 3.31
CA ALA A 11 19.41 5.25 3.55
C ALA A 11 17.90 5.48 3.51
N SER A 12 17.21 4.78 2.62
CA SER A 12 15.76 4.80 2.47
C SER A 12 15.22 3.41 2.17
N ARG A 13 14.07 3.07 2.75
CA ARG A 13 13.28 1.88 2.38
C ARG A 13 12.12 2.20 1.45
N ALA A 14 11.72 3.48 1.34
CA ALA A 14 10.55 3.89 0.56
C ALA A 14 10.83 4.10 -0.94
N ASN A 15 12.11 4.18 -1.35
CA ASN A 15 12.49 4.49 -2.73
C ASN A 15 12.93 3.28 -3.57
N GLY A 16 12.62 2.06 -3.12
CA GLY A 16 12.86 0.83 -3.87
C GLY A 16 12.98 -0.41 -2.97
N PRO A 17 13.20 -1.60 -3.55
CA PRO A 17 13.42 -2.82 -2.78
C PRO A 17 14.72 -2.76 -1.95
N GLY A 18 14.64 -3.25 -0.70
CA GLY A 18 15.75 -3.25 0.26
C GLY A 18 16.03 -1.89 0.90
N LEU A 19 17.13 -1.77 1.63
CA LEU A 19 17.64 -0.48 2.10
C LEU A 19 18.53 0.16 1.04
N ARG A 20 18.26 1.39 0.63
CA ARG A 20 18.90 2.01 -0.54
C ARG A 20 19.46 3.40 -0.25
N ALA A 21 20.54 3.78 -0.91
CA ALA A 21 20.87 5.20 -1.04
C ALA A 21 19.97 5.82 -2.11
N VAL A 22 19.60 7.09 -1.97
CA VAL A 22 18.79 7.83 -2.96
C VAL A 22 19.54 9.08 -3.39
N VAL A 23 19.76 9.21 -4.69
CA VAL A 23 20.33 10.41 -5.31
C VAL A 23 19.19 11.15 -6.01
N TRP A 24 18.89 12.34 -5.50
CA TRP A 24 17.85 13.21 -6.03
C TRP A 24 18.50 14.21 -6.99
N PHE A 25 18.28 14.05 -8.29
CA PHE A 25 18.75 14.95 -9.33
C PHE A 25 17.98 16.27 -9.28
N GLN A 26 18.59 17.33 -9.81
CA GLN A 26 17.98 18.65 -9.97
C GLN A 26 17.91 19.01 -11.47
N GLY A 27 16.89 19.79 -11.84
CA GLY A 27 16.59 20.17 -13.21
C GLY A 27 15.63 19.18 -13.88
N CYS A 28 14.48 19.66 -14.33
CA CYS A 28 13.53 18.87 -15.11
C CYS A 28 12.70 19.76 -16.03
N THR A 29 12.89 19.63 -17.35
CA THR A 29 12.11 20.41 -18.33
C THR A 29 10.73 19.80 -18.62
N LEU A 30 10.45 18.58 -18.16
CA LEU A 30 9.14 17.94 -18.37
C LEU A 30 8.02 18.62 -17.58
N ALA A 31 8.35 19.21 -16.43
CA ALA A 31 7.47 20.04 -15.60
C ALA A 31 6.03 19.50 -15.48
N CYS A 32 5.88 18.20 -15.23
CA CYS A 32 4.58 17.53 -15.24
C CYS A 32 3.62 18.21 -14.23
N PRO A 33 2.40 18.60 -14.63
CA PRO A 33 1.45 19.20 -13.70
C PRO A 33 1.17 18.29 -12.50
N GLY A 34 1.35 18.83 -11.30
CA GLY A 34 1.15 18.10 -10.04
C GLY A 34 2.23 17.06 -9.71
N CYS A 35 3.42 17.14 -10.33
CA CYS A 35 4.58 16.32 -10.00
C CYS A 35 4.84 16.26 -8.48
N PHE A 36 5.35 15.14 -7.99
CA PHE A 36 5.64 14.93 -6.57
C PHE A 36 6.86 15.71 -6.08
N ASN A 37 7.80 16.01 -6.99
CA ASN A 37 9.06 16.65 -6.65
C ASN A 37 9.23 17.98 -7.40
N PRO A 38 8.26 18.92 -7.32
CA PRO A 38 8.31 20.16 -8.11
C PRO A 38 9.55 21.00 -7.77
N ASP A 39 10.06 20.91 -6.54
CA ASP A 39 11.26 21.61 -6.06
C ASP A 39 12.55 21.15 -6.78
N THR A 40 12.50 19.99 -7.45
CA THR A 40 13.62 19.48 -8.25
C THR A 40 13.64 20.00 -9.68
N HIS A 41 12.64 20.79 -10.12
CA HIS A 41 12.49 21.18 -11.52
C HIS A 41 13.44 22.31 -11.95
N ASP A 42 13.73 23.28 -11.08
CA ASP A 42 14.58 24.43 -11.43
C ASP A 42 16.02 23.96 -11.73
N PRO A 43 16.55 24.13 -12.95
CA PRO A 43 17.91 23.72 -13.28
C PRO A 43 18.99 24.52 -12.53
N GLN A 44 18.66 25.68 -11.97
CA GLN A 44 19.58 26.49 -11.16
C GLN A 44 19.54 26.15 -9.66
N GLY A 45 18.55 25.37 -9.23
CA GLY A 45 18.41 24.93 -7.84
C GLY A 45 19.48 23.92 -7.40
N GLY A 46 19.27 23.34 -6.22
CA GLY A 46 20.12 22.29 -5.67
C GLY A 46 21.56 22.72 -5.42
N TYR A 47 22.47 21.75 -5.48
CA TYR A 47 23.92 21.96 -5.33
C TYR A 47 24.68 21.11 -6.34
N GLU A 48 25.93 21.47 -6.61
CA GLU A 48 26.81 20.67 -7.46
C GLU A 48 27.84 19.91 -6.64
N THR A 49 28.12 18.69 -7.08
CA THR A 49 29.21 17.86 -6.56
C THR A 49 29.92 17.12 -7.69
N ASP A 50 30.95 16.36 -7.34
CA ASP A 50 31.66 15.48 -8.26
C ASP A 50 31.12 14.05 -8.15
N THR A 51 30.85 13.44 -9.29
CA THR A 51 30.43 12.04 -9.41
C THR A 51 31.40 11.06 -8.75
N SER A 52 32.71 11.38 -8.71
CA SER A 52 33.71 10.59 -7.99
C SER A 52 33.50 10.62 -6.48
N SER A 53 33.28 11.80 -5.91
CA SER A 53 33.05 11.99 -4.48
C SER A 53 31.73 11.34 -4.06
N LEU A 54 30.68 11.54 -4.85
CA LEU A 54 29.38 10.91 -4.62
C LEU A 54 29.46 9.38 -4.70
N ALA A 55 30.18 8.83 -5.68
CA ALA A 55 30.37 7.38 -5.77
C ALA A 55 31.11 6.83 -4.54
N ALA A 56 32.14 7.52 -4.06
CA ALA A 56 32.85 7.14 -2.83
C ALA A 56 31.92 7.16 -1.61
N ASP A 57 31.09 8.21 -1.47
CA ASP A 57 30.10 8.31 -0.39
C ASP A 57 29.07 7.17 -0.44
N ILE A 58 28.57 6.82 -1.63
CA ILE A 58 27.63 5.71 -1.81
C ILE A 58 28.29 4.37 -1.44
N LEU A 59 29.51 4.13 -1.89
CA LEU A 59 30.23 2.89 -1.61
C LEU A 59 30.57 2.73 -0.13
N ALA A 60 30.84 3.84 0.58
CA ALA A 60 31.10 3.84 2.02
C ALA A 60 29.87 3.43 2.85
N LEU A 61 28.66 3.44 2.28
CA LEU A 61 27.44 2.96 2.94
C LEU A 61 27.31 1.44 2.91
N LYS A 62 28.17 0.71 2.19
CA LYS A 62 28.19 -0.75 2.23
C LYS A 62 28.75 -1.27 3.56
N PRO A 63 28.28 -2.43 4.06
CA PRO A 63 27.25 -3.31 3.49
C PRO A 63 25.81 -2.94 3.88
N ARG A 64 25.60 -1.76 4.50
CA ARG A 64 24.29 -1.38 5.06
C ARG A 64 23.23 -1.22 3.98
N ILE A 65 23.58 -0.72 2.79
CA ILE A 65 22.67 -0.57 1.66
C ILE A 65 22.79 -1.72 0.65
N GLU A 66 21.68 -2.03 0.00
CA GLU A 66 21.49 -3.10 -1.00
C GLU A 66 21.38 -2.53 -2.43
N GLY A 67 21.17 -1.21 -2.55
CA GLY A 67 21.04 -0.57 -3.85
C GLY A 67 21.08 0.95 -3.83
N LEU A 68 21.06 1.51 -5.03
CA LEU A 68 20.95 2.93 -5.34
C LEU A 68 19.64 3.19 -6.07
N SER A 69 18.90 4.20 -5.63
CA SER A 69 17.75 4.76 -6.33
C SER A 69 18.11 6.15 -6.88
N ILE A 70 17.78 6.39 -8.14
CA ILE A 70 18.05 7.63 -8.86
C ILE A 70 16.70 8.29 -9.17
N SER A 71 16.43 9.44 -8.55
CA SER A 71 15.12 10.09 -8.54
C SER A 71 15.27 11.62 -8.63
N GLY A 72 14.20 12.38 -8.44
CA GLY A 72 14.20 13.85 -8.38
C GLY A 72 13.75 14.49 -9.68
N GLY A 73 14.59 15.37 -10.24
CA GLY A 73 14.38 16.02 -11.53
C GLY A 73 14.27 15.02 -12.69
N GLU A 74 14.89 15.30 -13.82
CA GLU A 74 14.99 14.30 -14.89
C GLU A 74 16.44 13.81 -15.02
N PRO A 75 16.78 12.62 -14.47
CA PRO A 75 18.15 12.12 -14.48
C PRO A 75 18.75 12.03 -15.89
N PHE A 76 17.91 11.71 -16.89
CA PHE A 76 18.34 11.60 -18.29
C PHE A 76 18.60 12.96 -18.97
N GLN A 77 18.34 14.08 -18.29
CA GLN A 77 18.73 15.43 -18.71
C GLN A 77 20.12 15.87 -18.19
N GLN A 78 20.78 15.03 -17.39
CA GLN A 78 22.20 15.13 -17.06
C GLN A 78 22.93 13.83 -17.47
N PRO A 79 22.84 13.40 -18.74
CA PRO A 79 23.15 12.03 -19.13
C PRO A 79 24.62 11.66 -18.98
N GLU A 80 25.55 12.60 -19.21
CA GLU A 80 26.99 12.37 -19.05
C GLU A 80 27.33 12.11 -17.58
N ALA A 81 26.80 12.93 -16.66
CA ALA A 81 27.03 12.81 -15.23
C ALA A 81 26.37 11.57 -14.63
N LEU A 82 25.15 11.25 -15.08
CA LEU A 82 24.46 10.02 -14.71
C LEU A 82 25.26 8.79 -15.13
N LEU A 83 25.74 8.76 -16.38
CA LEU A 83 26.53 7.64 -16.89
C LEU A 83 27.86 7.47 -16.13
N ASP A 84 28.61 8.56 -15.93
CA ASP A 84 29.89 8.51 -15.20
C ASP A 84 29.69 8.06 -13.73
N LEU A 85 28.59 8.46 -13.07
CA LEU A 85 28.25 7.94 -11.73
C LEU A 85 27.95 6.42 -11.77
N LEU A 86 27.16 5.96 -12.73
CA LEU A 86 26.78 4.55 -12.86
C LEU A 86 27.99 3.64 -13.16
N GLU A 87 28.88 4.11 -14.03
CA GLU A 87 30.13 3.42 -14.38
C GLU A 87 31.06 3.29 -13.17
N ARG A 88 31.20 4.35 -12.36
CA ARG A 88 31.98 4.32 -11.11
C ARG A 88 31.43 3.34 -10.07
N LEU A 89 30.13 3.09 -10.09
CA LEU A 89 29.48 2.10 -9.23
C LEU A 89 29.46 0.70 -9.86
N GLY A 90 30.06 0.53 -11.05
CA GLY A 90 30.27 -0.75 -11.72
C GLY A 90 30.93 -1.77 -10.79
N GLY A 91 30.47 -3.02 -10.83
CA GLY A 91 31.03 -4.09 -9.99
C GLY A 91 30.78 -3.95 -8.47
N SER A 92 30.13 -2.89 -7.99
CA SER A 92 29.89 -2.67 -6.56
C SER A 92 28.93 -3.70 -5.94
N GLY A 93 28.19 -4.46 -6.75
CA GLY A 93 27.17 -5.38 -6.27
C GLY A 93 25.90 -4.69 -5.76
N LEU A 94 25.80 -3.36 -5.78
CA LEU A 94 24.57 -2.62 -5.48
C LEU A 94 23.60 -2.73 -6.65
N SER A 95 22.32 -2.99 -6.36
CA SER A 95 21.27 -2.90 -7.38
C SER A 95 20.99 -1.45 -7.75
N ARG A 96 20.65 -1.17 -9.02
CA ARG A 96 20.45 0.21 -9.52
C ARG A 96 19.07 0.38 -10.13
N LEU A 97 18.33 1.35 -9.59
CA LEU A 97 16.96 1.69 -10.00
C LEU A 97 16.93 3.18 -10.37
N ALA A 98 16.30 3.52 -11.50
CA ALA A 98 16.09 4.91 -11.89
C ALA A 98 14.61 5.21 -12.14
N PHE A 99 14.17 6.40 -11.74
CA PHE A 99 12.90 7.01 -12.12
C PHE A 99 13.15 7.98 -13.29
N SER A 100 12.25 7.99 -14.28
CA SER A 100 12.28 8.95 -15.38
C SER A 100 10.86 9.29 -15.83
N GLY A 101 10.66 10.54 -16.21
CA GLY A 101 9.46 10.98 -16.90
C GLY A 101 9.42 10.54 -18.37
N TYR A 102 10.55 10.11 -18.94
CA TYR A 102 10.56 9.49 -20.27
C TYR A 102 10.05 8.04 -20.20
N THR A 103 9.43 7.58 -21.29
CA THR A 103 9.15 6.17 -21.55
C THR A 103 10.44 5.41 -21.86
N LEU A 104 10.43 4.07 -21.76
CA LEU A 104 11.60 3.25 -22.11
C LEU A 104 12.10 3.51 -23.55
N ASP A 105 11.19 3.71 -24.50
CA ASP A 105 11.56 3.96 -25.89
C ASP A 105 12.13 5.37 -26.11
N GLU A 106 11.58 6.38 -25.43
CA GLU A 106 12.20 7.72 -25.39
C GLU A 106 13.60 7.67 -24.80
N VAL A 107 13.81 6.96 -23.68
CA VAL A 107 15.13 6.78 -23.09
C VAL A 107 16.08 6.09 -24.07
N ARG A 108 15.66 5.00 -24.71
CA ARG A 108 16.50 4.29 -25.69
C ARG A 108 16.93 5.18 -26.87
N ALA A 109 16.10 6.12 -27.27
CA ALA A 109 16.38 7.04 -28.36
C ALA A 109 17.34 8.19 -27.98
N LEU A 110 17.61 8.42 -26.69
CA LEU A 110 18.57 9.43 -26.24
C LEU A 110 20.01 9.00 -26.59
N PRO A 111 20.91 9.95 -26.92
CA PRO A 111 22.29 9.63 -27.34
C PRO A 111 23.08 8.70 -26.40
N LEU A 112 22.91 8.85 -25.09
CA LEU A 112 23.54 8.00 -24.08
C LEU A 112 22.57 7.02 -23.41
N GLY A 113 21.30 7.03 -23.79
CA GLY A 113 20.24 6.35 -23.06
C GLY A 113 20.38 4.82 -23.05
N ALA A 114 20.68 4.21 -24.20
CA ALA A 114 20.94 2.77 -24.27
C ALA A 114 22.12 2.34 -23.38
N ARG A 115 23.16 3.18 -23.31
CA ARG A 115 24.35 2.91 -22.50
C ARG A 115 24.03 3.04 -21.01
N ILE A 116 23.29 4.09 -20.62
CA ILE A 116 22.79 4.27 -19.25
C ILE A 116 21.91 3.09 -18.82
N LEU A 117 20.96 2.68 -19.66
CA LEU A 117 20.07 1.53 -19.39
C LEU A 117 20.85 0.24 -19.11
N SER A 118 22.00 0.03 -19.77
CA SER A 118 22.84 -1.16 -19.55
C SER A 118 23.45 -1.25 -18.14
N HIS A 119 23.48 -0.14 -17.40
CA HIS A 119 23.95 -0.08 -16.02
C HIS A 119 22.81 -0.15 -14.99
N LEU A 120 21.54 -0.15 -15.42
CA LEU A 120 20.39 -0.18 -14.54
C LEU A 120 19.82 -1.60 -14.44
N ASP A 121 19.32 -1.96 -13.26
CA ASP A 121 18.54 -3.19 -13.07
C ASP A 121 17.04 -2.93 -13.30
N VAL A 122 16.60 -1.70 -12.99
CA VAL A 122 15.18 -1.32 -13.02
C VAL A 122 15.04 0.11 -13.53
N LEU A 123 14.11 0.32 -14.46
CA LEU A 123 13.65 1.65 -14.87
C LEU A 123 12.18 1.80 -14.53
N ILE A 124 11.82 2.87 -13.83
CA ILE A 124 10.44 3.29 -13.62
C ILE A 124 10.19 4.46 -14.56
N ALA A 125 9.40 4.20 -15.60
CA ALA A 125 9.31 5.06 -16.78
C ALA A 125 7.91 5.65 -16.96
N GLY A 126 7.87 6.88 -17.49
CA GLY A 126 6.67 7.58 -17.93
C GLY A 126 6.39 8.87 -17.15
N ARG A 127 5.80 9.84 -17.84
CA ARG A 127 5.45 11.14 -17.27
C ARG A 127 4.41 10.98 -16.18
N TYR A 128 4.46 11.83 -15.17
CA TYR A 128 3.41 11.87 -14.17
C TYR A 128 2.13 12.46 -14.76
N VAL A 129 1.01 11.76 -14.56
CA VAL A 129 -0.33 12.24 -14.95
C VAL A 129 -1.18 12.38 -13.70
N ALA A 130 -1.48 13.62 -13.31
CA ALA A 130 -2.23 13.93 -12.08
C ALA A 130 -3.61 13.24 -11.99
N SER A 131 -4.32 13.13 -13.11
CA SER A 131 -5.62 12.43 -13.16
C SER A 131 -5.52 10.91 -13.01
N GLN A 132 -4.31 10.36 -13.11
CA GLN A 132 -4.03 8.92 -12.97
C GLN A 132 -3.21 8.63 -11.71
N HIS A 133 -3.17 9.55 -10.74
CA HIS A 133 -2.38 9.43 -9.52
C HIS A 133 -2.56 8.07 -8.83
N LEU A 134 -1.45 7.45 -8.47
CA LEU A 134 -1.41 6.24 -7.67
C LEU A 134 -0.85 6.58 -6.28
N GLY A 135 -1.59 6.23 -5.24
CA GLY A 135 -1.20 6.49 -3.85
C GLY A 135 -0.38 5.37 -3.19
N ARG A 136 0.24 4.47 -3.98
CA ARG A 136 0.95 3.29 -3.45
C ARG A 136 2.06 2.79 -4.38
N GLY A 137 3.10 2.21 -3.78
CA GLY A 137 4.24 1.63 -4.49
C GLY A 137 5.19 2.71 -5.00
N LEU A 138 5.94 2.41 -6.05
CA LEU A 138 6.88 3.35 -6.67
C LEU A 138 6.29 4.11 -7.87
N LEU A 139 5.07 3.79 -8.29
CA LEU A 139 4.44 4.45 -9.43
C LEU A 139 3.66 5.66 -8.92
N GLY A 140 3.97 6.84 -9.43
CA GLY A 140 3.22 8.06 -9.13
C GLY A 140 1.88 8.11 -9.88
N SER A 141 1.76 7.48 -11.04
CA SER A 141 0.58 7.49 -11.90
C SER A 141 0.42 6.20 -12.72
N ALA A 142 -0.81 5.84 -13.07
CA ALA A 142 -1.16 4.53 -13.64
C ALA A 142 -0.59 4.25 -15.04
N ASN A 143 -0.23 5.29 -15.78
CA ASN A 143 0.46 5.17 -17.08
C ASN A 143 1.93 4.78 -16.92
N GLN A 144 2.53 4.96 -15.75
CA GLN A 144 3.93 4.60 -15.52
C GLN A 144 4.11 3.09 -15.45
N ARG A 145 5.32 2.63 -15.78
CA ARG A 145 5.66 1.21 -15.88
C ARG A 145 7.00 0.93 -15.20
N ILE A 146 7.08 -0.22 -14.53
CA ILE A 146 8.33 -0.77 -14.02
C ILE A 146 8.90 -1.70 -15.10
N HIS A 147 10.09 -1.38 -15.59
CA HIS A 147 10.84 -2.19 -16.54
C HIS A 147 11.98 -2.87 -15.80
N LEU A 148 11.92 -4.20 -15.68
CA LEU A 148 13.00 -5.02 -15.17
C LEU A 148 14.00 -5.22 -16.32
N LEU A 149 15.17 -4.60 -16.22
CA LEU A 149 16.22 -4.63 -17.25
C LEU A 149 17.18 -5.81 -17.05
N THR A 150 17.24 -6.34 -15.83
CA THR A 150 18.00 -7.54 -15.47
C THR A 150 17.12 -8.51 -14.67
N GLN A 151 17.60 -9.73 -14.45
CA GLN A 151 16.92 -10.73 -13.61
C GLN A 151 17.15 -10.52 -12.11
N ARG A 152 17.77 -9.41 -11.71
CA ARG A 152 18.15 -9.16 -10.31
C ARG A 152 16.95 -8.96 -9.38
N HIS A 153 15.86 -8.42 -9.91
CA HIS A 153 14.61 -8.20 -9.19
C HIS A 153 13.47 -8.90 -9.90
N ALA A 154 12.49 -9.37 -9.13
CA ALA A 154 11.22 -9.89 -9.60
C ALA A 154 10.08 -8.89 -9.29
N PRO A 155 8.94 -8.98 -9.97
CA PRO A 155 7.80 -8.08 -9.71
C PRO A 155 7.33 -8.08 -8.23
N GLY A 156 7.51 -9.19 -7.51
CA GLY A 156 7.17 -9.31 -6.09
C GLY A 156 8.01 -8.42 -5.16
N ASP A 157 9.23 -8.04 -5.55
CA ASP A 157 10.12 -7.23 -4.71
C ASP A 157 9.59 -5.79 -4.51
N PHE A 158 8.62 -5.39 -5.34
CA PHE A 158 8.02 -4.06 -5.33
C PHE A 158 6.70 -3.98 -4.54
N THR A 159 6.19 -5.09 -4.01
CA THR A 159 4.88 -5.12 -3.32
C THR A 159 4.94 -4.68 -1.86
N CYS A 160 6.12 -4.72 -1.24
CA CYS A 160 6.32 -4.47 0.20
C CYS A 160 7.10 -3.18 0.49
N ILE A 161 7.11 -2.23 -0.45
CA ILE A 161 7.79 -0.94 -0.30
C ILE A 161 6.91 -0.01 0.56
N PRO A 162 7.43 0.55 1.67
CA PRO A 162 6.73 1.55 2.45
C PRO A 162 6.26 2.73 1.59
N ALA A 163 4.99 3.10 1.67
CA ALA A 163 4.44 4.24 0.93
C ALA A 163 5.05 5.58 1.40
N ARG A 164 5.48 5.65 2.66
CA ARG A 164 6.16 6.81 3.27
C ARG A 164 7.25 6.33 4.21
N GLU A 165 8.28 7.15 4.32
CA GLU A 165 9.34 7.06 5.31
C GLU A 165 9.52 8.44 5.94
N ALA A 166 9.57 8.49 7.27
CA ALA A 166 9.88 9.70 8.02
C ALA A 166 11.27 9.52 8.65
N VAL A 167 12.21 10.34 8.23
CA VAL A 167 13.58 10.37 8.77
C VAL A 167 13.66 11.51 9.77
N LEU A 168 13.90 11.17 11.03
CA LEU A 168 14.16 12.13 12.10
C LEU A 168 15.65 12.45 12.12
N HIS A 169 16.00 13.72 11.97
CA HIS A 169 17.37 14.20 12.03
C HIS A 169 17.75 14.60 13.45
N THR A 170 19.06 14.61 13.73
CA THR A 170 19.59 14.94 15.06
C THR A 170 19.34 16.38 15.48
N ASP A 171 19.09 17.27 14.51
CA ASP A 171 18.69 18.66 14.74
C ASP A 171 17.18 18.84 15.00
N GLY A 172 16.43 17.73 15.04
CA GLY A 172 14.99 17.72 15.26
C GLY A 172 14.14 17.92 14.01
N THR A 173 14.75 18.07 12.83
CA THR A 173 14.00 18.17 11.57
C THR A 173 13.49 16.79 11.12
N VAL A 174 12.44 16.79 10.28
CA VAL A 174 11.84 15.57 9.73
C VAL A 174 11.84 15.65 8.21
N THR A 175 12.46 14.69 7.54
CA THR A 175 12.32 14.49 6.09
C THR A 175 11.29 13.40 5.83
N LEU A 176 10.33 13.70 4.96
CA LEU A 176 9.38 12.72 4.45
C LEU A 176 9.83 12.27 3.05
N SER A 177 9.98 10.96 2.87
CA SER A 177 10.44 10.33 1.63
C SER A 177 9.44 9.24 1.20
N GLY A 178 9.42 8.91 -0.10
CA GLY A 178 8.50 7.93 -0.70
C GLY A 178 7.40 8.54 -1.57
N VAL A 179 6.86 7.72 -2.48
CA VAL A 179 5.72 8.11 -3.32
C VAL A 179 4.46 7.99 -2.49
N ALA A 180 4.07 9.11 -1.92
CA ALA A 180 2.90 9.16 -1.08
C ALA A 180 1.96 10.24 -1.55
N LEU A 181 0.66 9.99 -1.38
CA LEU A 181 -0.41 10.97 -1.61
C LEU A 181 0.08 12.38 -1.25
N LEU A 182 0.16 13.28 -2.23
CA LEU A 182 0.54 14.66 -1.99
C LEU A 182 -0.30 15.20 -0.82
N SER A 183 0.40 15.78 0.16
CA SER A 183 -0.18 16.55 1.26
C SER A 183 -1.19 17.55 0.68
N GLY A 184 -2.45 17.31 1.01
CA GLY A 184 -3.63 17.81 0.29
C GLY A 184 -4.76 16.77 0.26
N ILE A 185 -4.43 15.49 0.46
CA ILE A 185 -5.38 14.37 0.41
C ILE A 185 -5.77 13.82 1.81
N GLU A 186 -5.29 14.36 2.93
CA GLU A 186 -5.98 14.07 4.22
C GLU A 186 -7.43 14.60 4.22
N LEU A 187 -7.75 15.53 3.32
CA LEU A 187 -9.12 15.94 3.03
C LEU A 187 -9.75 15.13 1.87
N ARG A 188 -8.99 14.71 0.84
CA ARG A 188 -9.58 14.17 -0.40
C ARG A 188 -9.84 12.66 -0.47
N THR A 189 -9.10 11.77 0.22
CA THR A 189 -9.45 10.33 0.23
C THR A 189 -10.74 10.06 1.00
N ARG A 190 -11.12 10.97 1.90
CA ARG A 190 -12.44 11.02 2.51
C ARG A 190 -13.53 11.52 1.55
N MET A 191 -13.17 12.33 0.54
CA MET A 191 -14.13 13.04 -0.33
C MET A 191 -14.56 12.26 -1.59
N ASP A 192 -13.77 11.30 -2.07
CA ASP A 192 -14.13 10.51 -3.28
C ASP A 192 -14.81 9.17 -2.96
N LYS A 193 -14.89 8.79 -1.69
CA LYS A 193 -15.69 7.61 -1.28
C LYS A 193 -17.15 7.99 -1.30
N ARG A 194 -18.00 7.07 -1.78
CA ARG A 194 -19.46 7.26 -1.75
C ARG A 194 -19.97 7.63 -0.35
N TYR A 195 -19.34 7.09 0.69
CA TYR A 195 -19.65 7.39 2.08
C TYR A 195 -18.40 7.76 2.86
N ASP A 196 -18.48 8.87 3.60
CA ASP A 196 -17.49 9.27 4.60
C ASP A 196 -17.62 8.40 5.87
N LYS A 197 -17.25 7.13 5.74
CA LYS A 197 -17.23 6.10 6.78
C LYS A 197 -15.99 5.21 6.61
N LEU A 198 -15.46 4.74 7.75
CA LEU A 198 -14.49 3.64 7.79
C LEU A 198 -15.24 2.33 7.94
N LEU A 199 -15.05 1.39 7.01
CA LEU A 199 -15.52 0.02 7.10
C LEU A 199 -14.35 -0.89 7.49
N VAL A 200 -14.47 -1.56 8.63
CA VAL A 200 -13.48 -2.52 9.14
C VAL A 200 -14.04 -3.92 8.95
N LEU A 201 -13.32 -4.78 8.23
CA LEU A 201 -13.72 -6.16 7.95
C LEU A 201 -12.84 -7.14 8.73
N ASP A 202 -13.46 -8.11 9.38
CA ASP A 202 -12.77 -9.34 9.80
C ASP A 202 -12.51 -10.27 8.59
N ILE A 203 -11.60 -11.23 8.75
CA ILE A 203 -11.26 -12.21 7.68
C ILE A 203 -11.99 -13.54 7.93
N ASP A 204 -11.50 -14.32 8.90
CA ASP A 204 -11.93 -15.69 9.14
C ASP A 204 -13.34 -15.71 9.72
N GLY A 205 -14.23 -16.54 9.16
CA GLY A 205 -15.65 -16.57 9.54
C GLY A 205 -16.48 -15.42 8.94
N THR A 206 -15.84 -14.38 8.40
CA THR A 206 -16.51 -13.22 7.78
C THR A 206 -16.42 -13.25 6.25
N LEU A 207 -15.20 -13.14 5.69
CA LEU A 207 -14.93 -13.09 4.25
C LEU A 207 -14.62 -14.47 3.65
N LEU A 208 -14.12 -15.38 4.47
CA LEU A 208 -13.72 -16.72 4.06
C LEU A 208 -13.76 -17.71 5.22
N HIS A 209 -13.59 -18.98 4.90
CA HIS A 209 -13.35 -20.05 5.85
C HIS A 209 -12.01 -20.72 5.55
N ALA A 210 -11.15 -20.85 6.56
CA ALA A 210 -9.88 -21.56 6.45
C ALA A 210 -9.91 -22.78 7.38
N SER A 211 -9.47 -23.93 6.86
CA SER A 211 -9.47 -25.21 7.58
C SER A 211 -8.17 -25.97 7.34
N GLU A 212 -7.67 -26.68 8.34
CA GLU A 212 -6.52 -27.59 8.20
C GLU A 212 -6.90 -28.92 7.53
N VAL A 213 -8.20 -29.24 7.54
CA VAL A 213 -8.79 -30.42 6.89
C VAL A 213 -9.64 -29.94 5.70
N PRO A 214 -9.49 -30.51 4.50
CA PRO A 214 -10.30 -30.11 3.36
C PRO A 214 -11.79 -30.42 3.60
N LEU A 215 -12.65 -29.54 3.13
CA LEU A 215 -14.09 -29.78 3.02
C LEU A 215 -14.40 -30.71 1.84
N ASP A 216 -15.66 -31.13 1.72
CA ASP A 216 -16.19 -31.93 0.60
C ASP A 216 -16.36 -31.08 -0.69
N ARG A 217 -15.35 -30.25 -0.99
CA ARG A 217 -15.18 -29.48 -2.23
C ARG A 217 -13.75 -28.96 -2.34
N GLU A 218 -13.34 -28.66 -3.56
CA GLU A 218 -12.03 -28.06 -3.83
C GLU A 218 -11.88 -26.69 -3.12
N PRO A 219 -10.72 -26.42 -2.50
CA PRO A 219 -10.40 -25.11 -1.95
C PRO A 219 -10.19 -24.09 -3.08
N ASP A 220 -10.51 -22.82 -2.82
CA ASP A 220 -10.22 -21.73 -3.75
C ASP A 220 -8.71 -21.46 -3.86
N PHE A 221 -7.99 -21.58 -2.74
CA PHE A 221 -6.53 -21.53 -2.68
C PHE A 221 -6.00 -22.08 -1.35
N ARG A 222 -4.67 -22.17 -1.20
CA ARG A 222 -4.00 -22.59 0.03
C ARG A 222 -3.12 -21.49 0.60
N VAL A 223 -3.07 -21.41 1.93
CA VAL A 223 -2.15 -20.54 2.68
C VAL A 223 -1.50 -21.36 3.79
N GLY A 224 -0.23 -21.71 3.61
CA GLY A 224 0.46 -22.64 4.51
C GLY A 224 -0.25 -23.98 4.57
N LEU A 225 -0.64 -24.41 5.78
CA LEU A 225 -1.36 -25.66 6.01
C LEU A 225 -2.88 -25.54 5.76
N TYR A 226 -3.41 -24.33 5.59
CA TYR A 226 -4.84 -24.10 5.49
C TYR A 226 -5.36 -24.22 4.06
N TYR A 227 -6.44 -24.97 3.90
CA TYR A 227 -7.36 -24.97 2.76
C TYR A 227 -8.33 -23.81 2.92
N VAL A 228 -8.34 -22.87 1.97
CA VAL A 228 -9.12 -21.64 2.05
C VAL A 228 -10.30 -21.69 1.11
N TYR A 229 -11.48 -21.44 1.65
CA TYR A 229 -12.77 -21.40 0.97
C TYR A 229 -13.31 -19.99 1.02
N LYS A 230 -13.42 -19.33 -0.13
CA LYS A 230 -14.03 -18.01 -0.25
C LYS A 230 -15.49 -18.08 0.14
N ARG A 231 -15.97 -17.04 0.81
CA ARG A 231 -17.41 -16.88 1.02
C ARG A 231 -18.06 -16.43 -0.29
N PRO A 232 -19.19 -17.02 -0.70
CA PRO A 232 -19.89 -16.57 -1.91
C PRO A 232 -20.12 -15.06 -1.90
N GLY A 233 -19.75 -14.40 -2.99
CA GLY A 233 -19.86 -12.94 -3.15
C GLY A 233 -18.71 -12.10 -2.56
N VAL A 234 -17.66 -12.71 -1.99
CA VAL A 234 -16.55 -11.96 -1.35
C VAL A 234 -15.83 -11.00 -2.30
N ASP A 235 -15.56 -11.39 -3.55
CA ASP A 235 -14.84 -10.53 -4.50
C ASP A 235 -15.66 -9.29 -4.83
N GLU A 236 -16.95 -9.49 -5.10
CA GLU A 236 -17.87 -8.42 -5.45
C GLU A 236 -18.10 -7.48 -4.25
N LEU A 237 -18.25 -8.03 -3.05
CA LEU A 237 -18.32 -7.25 -1.82
C LEU A 237 -17.07 -6.38 -1.65
N LEU A 238 -15.87 -6.95 -1.78
CA LEU A 238 -14.63 -6.21 -1.58
C LEU A 238 -14.47 -5.10 -2.62
N ARG A 239 -14.79 -5.38 -3.90
CA ARG A 239 -14.80 -4.40 -4.98
C ARG A 239 -15.73 -3.23 -4.67
N GLN A 240 -16.98 -3.50 -4.30
CA GLN A 240 -17.96 -2.47 -3.94
C GLN A 240 -17.56 -1.71 -2.66
N CYS A 241 -17.10 -2.40 -1.63
CA CYS A 241 -16.68 -1.77 -0.38
C CYS A 241 -15.52 -0.80 -0.60
N LEU A 242 -14.54 -1.19 -1.42
CA LEU A 242 -13.39 -0.33 -1.76
C LEU A 242 -13.80 0.90 -2.56
N GLU A 243 -14.88 0.84 -3.33
CA GLU A 243 -15.47 2.00 -4.01
C GLU A 243 -16.24 2.90 -3.03
N TRP A 244 -17.01 2.28 -2.13
CA TRP A 244 -17.97 3.01 -1.28
C TRP A 244 -17.37 3.59 -0.01
N PHE A 245 -16.34 2.97 0.56
CA PHE A 245 -15.82 3.25 1.88
C PHE A 245 -14.30 3.37 1.90
N GLU A 246 -13.78 4.00 2.94
CA GLU A 246 -12.43 3.72 3.39
C GLU A 246 -12.44 2.33 4.07
N VAL A 247 -11.64 1.37 3.59
CA VAL A 247 -11.70 -0.03 4.06
C VAL A 247 -10.43 -0.39 4.83
N GLY A 248 -10.61 -0.83 6.08
CA GLY A 248 -9.56 -1.46 6.88
C GLY A 248 -9.86 -2.94 7.10
N VAL A 249 -8.82 -3.75 7.30
CA VAL A 249 -8.97 -5.15 7.71
C VAL A 249 -8.39 -5.31 9.10
N TRP A 250 -9.12 -5.99 9.99
CA TRP A 250 -8.66 -6.30 11.33
C TRP A 250 -9.00 -7.75 11.66
N THR A 251 -8.00 -8.62 11.76
CA THR A 251 -8.16 -10.06 12.07
C THR A 251 -7.45 -10.44 13.37
N SER A 252 -7.91 -11.51 14.02
CA SER A 252 -7.21 -12.18 15.13
C SER A 252 -6.16 -13.21 14.68
N ALA A 253 -6.03 -13.44 13.37
CA ALA A 253 -4.98 -14.26 12.77
C ALA A 253 -3.62 -13.52 12.74
N THR A 254 -2.55 -14.23 12.38
CA THR A 254 -1.21 -13.64 12.26
C THR A 254 -1.11 -12.73 11.03
N LEU A 255 -0.17 -11.78 11.07
CA LEU A 255 0.00 -10.82 9.97
C LEU A 255 0.36 -11.48 8.64
N ASP A 256 1.23 -12.48 8.65
CA ASP A 256 1.67 -13.15 7.42
C ASP A 256 0.54 -13.93 6.75
N TYR A 257 -0.29 -14.61 7.55
CA TYR A 257 -1.51 -15.24 7.05
C TYR A 257 -2.45 -14.20 6.43
N ALA A 258 -2.73 -13.12 7.16
CA ALA A 258 -3.63 -12.06 6.71
C ALA A 258 -3.14 -11.41 5.40
N ARG A 259 -1.84 -11.18 5.26
CA ARG A 259 -1.23 -10.66 4.02
C ARG A 259 -1.42 -11.60 2.85
N CYS A 260 -1.11 -12.89 3.04
CA CYS A 260 -1.29 -13.89 1.99
C CYS A 260 -2.74 -13.96 1.52
N VAL A 261 -3.69 -14.04 2.46
CA VAL A 261 -5.13 -14.07 2.15
C VAL A 261 -5.56 -12.80 1.40
N MET A 262 -5.29 -11.62 1.95
CA MET A 262 -5.76 -10.37 1.35
C MET A 262 -5.11 -10.12 -0.02
N ASN A 263 -3.86 -10.53 -0.24
CA ASN A 263 -3.23 -10.47 -1.56
C ASN A 263 -3.95 -11.34 -2.59
N ARG A 264 -4.42 -12.53 -2.20
CA ARG A 264 -5.20 -13.43 -3.07
C ARG A 264 -6.60 -12.87 -3.36
N LEU A 265 -7.27 -12.30 -2.36
CA LEU A 265 -8.61 -11.74 -2.52
C LEU A 265 -8.63 -10.43 -3.33
N LEU A 266 -7.61 -9.58 -3.16
CA LEU A 266 -7.56 -8.26 -3.80
C LEU A 266 -6.71 -8.24 -5.08
N GLY A 267 -6.12 -9.37 -5.48
CA GLY A 267 -5.21 -9.44 -6.63
C GLY A 267 -4.05 -8.44 -6.55
N GLY A 268 -3.55 -8.15 -5.34
CA GLY A 268 -2.50 -7.15 -5.08
C GLY A 268 -2.88 -5.67 -5.38
N SER A 269 -4.15 -5.40 -5.71
CA SER A 269 -4.60 -4.13 -6.33
C SER A 269 -5.54 -3.30 -5.46
N GLY A 270 -5.92 -3.75 -4.27
CA GLY A 270 -6.81 -3.03 -3.35
C GLY A 270 -6.05 -2.16 -2.35
N ALA A 271 -6.37 -0.86 -2.28
CA ALA A 271 -5.80 0.03 -1.26
C ALA A 271 -6.63 -0.08 0.03
N LEU A 272 -6.11 -0.80 1.03
CA LEU A 272 -6.66 -0.82 2.38
C LEU A 272 -6.09 0.35 3.18
N ALA A 273 -6.91 0.99 4.01
CA ALA A 273 -6.46 1.97 5.00
C ALA A 273 -5.48 1.38 6.01
N PHE A 274 -5.70 0.11 6.38
CA PHE A 274 -4.77 -0.68 7.16
C PHE A 274 -5.08 -2.18 7.04
N LEU A 275 -4.07 -3.00 7.32
CA LEU A 275 -4.20 -4.43 7.59
C LEU A 275 -3.65 -4.69 9.00
N TRP A 276 -4.54 -4.90 9.96
CA TRP A 276 -4.20 -5.21 11.34
C TRP A 276 -4.48 -6.67 11.66
N ALA A 277 -3.52 -7.28 12.34
CA ALA A 277 -3.55 -8.68 12.73
C ALA A 277 -3.51 -8.81 14.25
N ARG A 278 -3.34 -10.03 14.75
CA ARG A 278 -3.34 -10.38 16.19
C ARG A 278 -2.48 -9.47 17.06
N GLU A 279 -1.36 -8.98 16.54
CA GLU A 279 -0.41 -8.11 17.25
C GLU A 279 -1.02 -6.73 17.59
N ARG A 280 -2.11 -6.35 16.93
CA ARG A 280 -2.91 -5.16 17.23
C ARG A 280 -4.18 -5.48 18.03
N CYS A 281 -4.45 -6.75 18.31
CA CYS A 281 -5.52 -7.16 19.21
C CYS A 281 -5.04 -7.13 20.66
N THR A 282 -5.96 -6.98 21.60
CA THR A 282 -5.66 -7.12 23.03
C THR A 282 -6.06 -8.53 23.48
N ARG A 283 -5.13 -9.27 24.09
CA ARG A 283 -5.44 -10.59 24.66
C ARG A 283 -6.30 -10.45 25.91
N ARG A 284 -7.33 -11.29 26.02
CA ARG A 284 -8.21 -11.44 27.18
C ARG A 284 -8.32 -12.90 27.56
N PHE A 285 -8.77 -13.15 28.78
CA PHE A 285 -9.04 -14.48 29.30
C PHE A 285 -10.51 -14.56 29.68
N ASP A 286 -11.21 -15.56 29.17
CA ASP A 286 -12.56 -15.92 29.56
C ASP A 286 -12.46 -16.93 30.71
N TYR A 287 -12.95 -16.55 31.89
CA TYR A 287 -12.88 -17.41 33.08
C TYR A 287 -13.89 -18.56 33.06
N GLU A 288 -15.02 -18.39 32.37
CA GLU A 288 -16.05 -19.43 32.26
C GLU A 288 -15.61 -20.52 31.28
N ARG A 289 -15.08 -20.10 30.12
CA ARG A 289 -14.62 -21.00 29.04
C ARG A 289 -13.19 -21.47 29.24
N ARG A 290 -12.47 -20.88 30.21
CA ARG A 290 -11.04 -21.13 30.52
C ARG A 290 -10.12 -20.99 29.31
N GLU A 291 -10.42 -20.06 28.42
CA GLU A 291 -9.69 -19.85 27.17
C GLU A 291 -9.28 -18.39 26.96
N HIS A 292 -8.19 -18.18 26.22
CA HIS A 292 -7.78 -16.85 25.81
C HIS A 292 -8.46 -16.47 24.51
N TYR A 293 -8.94 -15.25 24.42
CA TYR A 293 -9.50 -14.68 23.20
C TYR A 293 -8.90 -13.30 22.91
N TRP A 294 -9.11 -12.82 21.68
CA TRP A 294 -8.53 -11.58 21.19
C TRP A 294 -9.62 -10.56 20.94
N ILE A 295 -9.50 -9.38 21.58
CA ILE A 295 -10.43 -8.27 21.36
C ILE A 295 -9.82 -7.20 20.44
N LYS A 296 -10.66 -6.63 19.59
CA LYS A 296 -10.37 -5.53 18.66
C LYS A 296 -10.73 -4.21 19.34
N ASN A 297 -9.79 -3.67 20.11
CA ASN A 297 -10.03 -2.49 20.93
C ASN A 297 -10.09 -1.21 20.08
N LEU A 298 -11.30 -0.69 19.83
CA LEU A 298 -11.50 0.49 18.96
C LEU A 298 -10.84 1.79 19.47
N LYS A 299 -10.28 1.81 20.70
CA LYS A 299 -9.39 2.90 21.13
C LYS A 299 -8.17 3.04 20.21
N GLU A 300 -7.68 1.95 19.61
CA GLU A 300 -6.60 2.02 18.62
C GLU A 300 -6.98 2.86 17.40
N LEU A 301 -8.22 2.74 16.91
CA LEU A 301 -8.73 3.56 15.81
C LEU A 301 -8.89 5.02 16.22
N LYS A 302 -9.36 5.30 17.44
CA LYS A 302 -9.42 6.67 17.97
C LYS A 302 -8.06 7.34 18.00
N ARG A 303 -7.02 6.63 18.44
CA ARG A 303 -5.64 7.16 18.46
C ARG A 303 -5.12 7.50 17.07
N ARG A 304 -5.66 6.88 16.03
CA ARG A 304 -5.37 7.20 14.62
C ARG A 304 -6.28 8.27 14.02
N GLY A 305 -7.11 8.94 14.83
CA GLY A 305 -7.97 10.04 14.39
C GLY A 305 -9.34 9.59 13.83
N TYR A 306 -9.66 8.30 13.88
CA TYR A 306 -10.99 7.84 13.46
C TYR A 306 -12.06 8.17 14.50
N ARG A 307 -13.14 8.78 14.03
CA ARG A 307 -14.33 9.10 14.81
C ARG A 307 -15.27 7.90 14.84
N LEU A 308 -15.57 7.37 16.02
CA LEU A 308 -16.33 6.11 16.14
C LEU A 308 -17.75 6.22 15.59
N GLU A 309 -18.38 7.39 15.60
CA GLU A 309 -19.67 7.62 14.93
C GLU A 309 -19.64 7.38 13.41
N ARG A 310 -18.45 7.18 12.84
CA ARG A 310 -18.22 6.87 11.42
C ARG A 310 -17.54 5.53 11.16
N VAL A 311 -17.33 4.71 12.19
CA VAL A 311 -16.66 3.41 12.05
C VAL A 311 -17.69 2.28 12.07
N ILE A 312 -17.72 1.48 11.00
CA ILE A 312 -18.53 0.26 10.90
C ILE A 312 -17.56 -0.91 11.02
N VAL A 313 -17.82 -1.87 11.91
CA VAL A 313 -17.01 -3.09 12.03
C VAL A 313 -17.88 -4.31 11.72
N VAL A 314 -17.55 -5.04 10.67
CA VAL A 314 -18.20 -6.30 10.30
C VAL A 314 -17.36 -7.45 10.84
N ASP A 315 -17.94 -8.21 11.75
CA ASP A 315 -17.27 -9.30 12.47
C ASP A 315 -18.28 -10.37 12.84
N ASP A 316 -17.90 -11.63 12.77
CA ASP A 316 -18.75 -12.77 13.09
C ASP A 316 -18.87 -13.02 14.60
N SER A 317 -17.99 -12.41 15.39
CA SER A 317 -17.91 -12.55 16.85
C SER A 317 -18.13 -11.21 17.55
N ALA A 318 -19.26 -11.07 18.24
CA ALA A 318 -19.58 -9.86 19.01
C ALA A 318 -18.63 -9.66 20.20
N GLU A 319 -18.13 -10.74 20.79
CA GLU A 319 -17.18 -10.75 21.90
C GLU A 319 -15.84 -10.08 21.54
N LYS A 320 -15.45 -10.08 20.25
CA LYS A 320 -14.24 -9.40 19.78
C LYS A 320 -14.36 -7.87 19.87
N LEU A 321 -15.57 -7.31 20.03
CA LEU A 321 -15.83 -5.86 20.09
C LEU A 321 -16.39 -5.41 21.43
N GLU A 322 -16.00 -6.08 22.51
CA GLU A 322 -16.41 -5.77 23.89
C GLU A 322 -16.46 -4.25 24.12
N ARG A 323 -17.61 -3.74 24.59
CA ARG A 323 -17.86 -2.31 24.92
C ARG A 323 -17.96 -1.36 23.72
N SER A 324 -18.02 -1.88 22.48
CA SER A 324 -18.20 -1.08 21.25
C SER A 324 -19.31 -1.61 20.34
N TYR A 325 -20.36 -2.21 20.92
CA TYR A 325 -21.47 -2.84 20.18
C TYR A 325 -22.16 -1.91 19.17
N GLY A 326 -22.22 -0.60 19.44
CA GLY A 326 -22.78 0.36 18.49
C GLY A 326 -22.04 0.40 17.16
N ASN A 327 -20.75 0.04 17.12
CA ASN A 327 -19.96 -0.03 15.89
C ASN A 327 -20.05 -1.38 15.18
N HIS A 328 -20.50 -2.42 15.87
CA HIS A 328 -20.52 -3.79 15.37
C HIS A 328 -21.73 -4.05 14.49
N LEU A 329 -21.49 -4.50 13.26
CA LEU A 329 -22.48 -5.13 12.39
C LEU A 329 -22.26 -6.65 12.47
N PRO A 330 -23.09 -7.40 13.21
CA PRO A 330 -22.91 -8.84 13.37
C PRO A 330 -23.20 -9.58 12.06
N ILE A 331 -22.28 -10.42 11.63
CA ILE A 331 -22.44 -11.29 10.45
C ILE A 331 -22.56 -12.75 10.87
N THR A 332 -23.27 -13.57 10.09
CA THR A 332 -23.33 -15.01 10.36
C THR A 332 -21.95 -15.63 10.10
N PRO A 333 -21.38 -16.42 11.03
CA PRO A 333 -20.10 -17.09 10.81
C PRO A 333 -20.16 -18.03 9.61
N TYR A 334 -19.20 -17.90 8.70
CA TYR A 334 -19.07 -18.73 7.52
C TYR A 334 -18.16 -19.93 7.78
N ARG A 335 -18.65 -21.13 7.41
CA ARG A 335 -17.94 -22.41 7.61
C ARG A 335 -17.75 -23.18 6.30
N GLY A 336 -17.83 -22.49 5.15
CA GLY A 336 -17.60 -23.08 3.83
C GLY A 336 -18.85 -23.47 3.04
N GLN A 337 -20.05 -23.13 3.52
CA GLN A 337 -21.33 -23.47 2.88
C GLN A 337 -21.46 -22.82 1.48
N PRO A 338 -21.61 -23.59 0.38
CA PRO A 338 -21.65 -23.04 -0.97
C PRO A 338 -22.88 -22.15 -1.24
N ASP A 339 -24.00 -22.42 -0.56
CA ASP A 339 -25.26 -21.68 -0.73
C ASP A 339 -25.38 -20.45 0.20
N ASP A 340 -24.31 -20.07 0.91
CA ASP A 340 -24.30 -18.88 1.77
C ASP A 340 -24.60 -17.62 0.95
N ARG A 341 -25.59 -16.84 1.40
CA ARG A 341 -26.00 -15.59 0.72
C ARG A 341 -25.70 -14.33 1.54
N GLU A 342 -24.97 -14.47 2.62
CA GLU A 342 -24.86 -13.44 3.65
C GLU A 342 -24.17 -12.17 3.13
N LEU A 343 -23.10 -12.30 2.33
CA LEU A 343 -22.39 -11.14 1.77
C LEU A 343 -23.23 -10.37 0.74
N PHE A 344 -24.15 -11.05 0.04
CA PHE A 344 -25.07 -10.37 -0.87
C PHE A 344 -26.09 -9.51 -0.11
N LEU A 345 -26.59 -10.00 1.02
CA LEU A 345 -27.43 -9.21 1.92
C LEU A 345 -26.64 -8.03 2.47
N LEU A 346 -25.38 -8.26 2.88
CA LEU A 346 -24.50 -7.24 3.43
C LEU A 346 -24.29 -6.09 2.44
N MET A 347 -23.99 -6.39 1.17
CA MET A 347 -23.85 -5.39 0.11
C MET A 347 -25.09 -4.49 -0.01
N LYS A 348 -26.30 -5.06 0.11
CA LYS A 348 -27.55 -4.29 0.06
C LYS A 348 -27.77 -3.43 1.31
N TYR A 349 -27.27 -3.84 2.47
CA TYR A 349 -27.46 -3.12 3.74
C TYR A 349 -26.44 -1.99 3.97
N LEU A 350 -25.19 -2.17 3.54
CA LEU A 350 -24.10 -1.21 3.77
C LEU A 350 -24.43 0.24 3.35
N PRO A 351 -25.15 0.52 2.24
CA PRO A 351 -25.62 1.87 1.90
C PRO A 351 -26.40 2.61 3.01
N ALA A 352 -27.23 1.88 3.77
CA ALA A 352 -28.00 2.46 4.87
C ALA A 352 -27.08 2.92 6.01
N LEU A 353 -26.04 2.14 6.33
CA LEU A 353 -25.03 2.54 7.32
C LEU A 353 -24.10 3.64 6.79
N GLY A 354 -23.79 3.61 5.50
CA GLY A 354 -23.00 4.63 4.82
C GLY A 354 -23.63 6.02 4.95
N SER A 355 -24.95 6.08 4.79
CA SER A 355 -25.75 7.31 4.83
C SER A 355 -26.07 7.79 6.26
N ALA A 356 -25.94 6.95 7.28
CA ALA A 356 -26.24 7.32 8.66
C ALA A 356 -25.31 8.44 9.17
N ALA A 357 -25.87 9.44 9.89
CA ALA A 357 -25.09 10.51 10.49
C ALA A 357 -24.15 9.98 11.60
N ASN A 358 -24.69 9.11 12.45
CA ASN A 358 -23.96 8.39 13.49
C ASN A 358 -24.28 6.90 13.41
N VAL A 359 -23.32 6.08 12.98
CA VAL A 359 -23.54 4.64 12.83
C VAL A 359 -23.83 3.97 14.17
N ARG A 360 -23.39 4.56 15.30
CA ARG A 360 -23.52 3.95 16.64
C ARG A 360 -24.96 3.96 17.18
N GLU A 361 -25.82 4.80 16.61
CA GLU A 361 -27.24 4.90 16.98
C GLU A 361 -28.13 3.95 16.17
N VAL A 362 -27.60 3.36 15.09
CA VAL A 362 -28.35 2.42 14.26
C VAL A 362 -28.41 1.04 14.96
N GLU A 363 -29.61 0.52 15.20
CA GLU A 363 -29.79 -0.87 15.65
C GLU A 363 -29.39 -1.86 14.53
N LYS A 364 -28.43 -2.74 14.80
CA LYS A 364 -27.81 -3.63 13.80
C LYS A 364 -28.02 -5.12 14.03
N ARG A 365 -28.59 -5.56 15.16
CA ARG A 365 -28.72 -7.01 15.46
C ARG A 365 -29.59 -7.75 14.44
N TRP A 366 -30.62 -7.07 13.91
CA TRP A 366 -31.61 -7.64 12.99
C TRP A 366 -31.52 -7.04 11.58
N TRP A 367 -30.33 -6.63 11.17
CA TRP A 367 -30.12 -5.88 9.94
C TRP A 367 -30.60 -6.60 8.67
N ARG A 368 -30.56 -7.94 8.65
CA ARG A 368 -31.04 -8.77 7.52
C ARG A 368 -32.52 -8.53 7.20
N ALA A 369 -33.35 -8.34 8.21
CA ALA A 369 -34.79 -8.05 8.04
C ALA A 369 -35.05 -6.65 7.48
N ARG A 370 -34.02 -5.79 7.41
CA ARG A 370 -34.09 -4.42 6.88
C ARG A 370 -33.55 -4.31 5.46
N VAL A 371 -33.10 -5.41 4.87
CA VAL A 371 -32.65 -5.44 3.47
C VAL A 371 -33.90 -5.48 2.58
N PRO A 372 -34.07 -4.52 1.63
CA PRO A 372 -35.20 -4.54 0.72
C PRO A 372 -35.23 -5.83 -0.10
N SER A 373 -36.40 -6.45 -0.20
CA SER A 373 -36.68 -7.62 -1.05
C SER A 373 -36.73 -7.20 -2.53
N GLY A 374 -35.56 -6.85 -3.09
CA GLY A 374 -35.34 -6.71 -4.53
C GLY A 374 -34.43 -7.85 -5.03
N GLU A 375 -34.68 -8.34 -6.24
CA GLU A 375 -34.13 -9.57 -6.82
C GLU A 375 -32.61 -9.71 -6.67
N VAL A 376 -32.17 -10.96 -6.51
CA VAL A 376 -30.75 -11.31 -6.62
C VAL A 376 -30.53 -11.65 -8.09
N VAL A 377 -29.93 -10.71 -8.83
CA VAL A 377 -29.41 -10.98 -10.17
C VAL A 377 -28.04 -11.62 -10.03
#